data_AF-A0A7X6XZV7-F1
#
_entry.id   AF-A0A7X6XZV7-F1
#
_cell.length_a   1.000
_cell.length_b   1.000
_cell.length_c   1.000
_cell.angle_alpha   90.00
_cell.angle_beta   90.00
_cell.angle_gamma   90.00
#
_symmetry.space_group_name_H-M   'P 1'
#
loop_
_entity.id
_entity.type
_entity.pdbx_description
1 polymer ?
#
loop_
_entity_poly.entity_id
_entity_poly.type
_entity_poly.pdbx_seq_one_letter_code
_entity_poly.pdbx_strand_id
1 'polypeptide(L)'
;GERIGFSENAVTYDEQILDFKTSLTQRKRWMSGIMQVLVLKFKDLFRGLFRKESNKYSFDTLVQFSFAYVQALLPFILLLALVNTPDVFIRSLPLMITKGYLYVILTALIVLSFEKRLGFSKNIILGIILYPIFVFSFIPLQTFSLFRKTYRWKEIKHTGVRSFRKKSSIHELDVDVKEKDVKLEKKERKRYVLR
;
A
#
# COMPACT_ATOMS: atom_id res chain seq x y z
N GLY A 1 -2.31 -11.34 26.88
CA GLY A 1 -1.90 -10.56 25.70
C GLY A 1 -3.13 -9.95 25.09
N GLU A 2 -3.00 -8.75 24.52
CA GLU A 2 -4.13 -8.03 23.89
C GLU A 2 -4.56 -8.69 22.58
N ARG A 3 -5.87 -8.67 22.30
CA ARG A 3 -6.44 -9.16 21.03
C ARG A 3 -6.70 -7.97 20.12
N ILE A 4 -6.25 -8.06 18.86
CA ILE A 4 -6.46 -7.03 17.84
C ILE A 4 -7.51 -7.57 16.86
N GLY A 5 -8.56 -6.78 16.61
CA GLY A 5 -9.60 -7.07 15.63
C GLY A 5 -9.56 -6.08 14.47
N PHE A 6 -9.97 -6.53 13.28
CA PHE A 6 -10.14 -5.65 12.12
C PHE A 6 -11.59 -5.14 12.08
N SER A 7 -11.78 -3.84 11.91
CA SER A 7 -13.11 -3.22 11.75
C SER A 7 -13.33 -2.91 10.27
N GLU A 8 -14.19 -3.69 9.62
CA GLU A 8 -14.46 -3.56 8.17
C GLU A 8 -15.09 -2.21 7.81
N ASN A 9 -15.81 -1.59 8.75
CA ASN A 9 -16.50 -0.31 8.56
C ASN A 9 -15.66 0.91 8.97
N ALA A 10 -14.40 0.72 9.35
CA ALA A 10 -13.53 1.83 9.72
C ALA A 10 -13.21 2.68 8.49
N VAL A 11 -13.59 3.96 8.53
CA VAL A 11 -13.26 4.94 7.49
C VAL A 11 -12.03 5.73 7.92
N THR A 12 -10.93 5.56 7.18
CA THR A 12 -9.70 6.32 7.39
C THR A 12 -9.52 7.34 6.27
N TYR A 13 -9.41 8.61 6.64
CA TYR A 13 -9.04 9.69 5.71
C TYR A 13 -7.52 9.88 5.76
N ASP A 14 -6.82 9.41 4.73
CA ASP A 14 -5.38 9.61 4.60
C ASP A 14 -5.07 10.55 3.45
N GLU A 15 -4.13 11.47 3.67
CA GLU A 15 -3.68 12.39 2.64
C GLU A 15 -2.66 11.70 1.74
N GLN A 16 -3.01 11.53 0.47
CA GLN A 16 -2.09 10.90 -0.48
C GLN A 16 -0.96 11.85 -0.86
N ILE A 17 0.26 11.32 -0.85
CA ILE A 17 1.44 12.04 -1.32
C ILE A 17 1.37 12.16 -2.85
N LEU A 18 1.28 13.39 -3.35
CA LEU A 18 1.28 13.69 -4.78
C LEU A 18 2.68 13.77 -5.39
N ASP A 19 3.70 14.02 -4.56
CA ASP A 19 5.09 14.14 -4.99
C ASP A 19 5.83 12.79 -4.96
N PHE A 20 6.42 12.41 -6.09
CA PHE A 20 7.14 11.15 -6.23
C PHE A 20 8.34 11.04 -5.29
N LYS A 21 9.10 12.11 -5.08
CA LYS A 21 10.29 12.10 -4.19
C LYS A 21 9.91 11.85 -2.73
N THR A 22 8.84 12.49 -2.29
CA THR A 22 8.27 12.28 -0.96
C THR A 22 7.75 10.85 -0.81
N SER A 23 7.12 10.32 -1.87
CA SER A 23 6.65 8.95 -1.96
C SER A 23 7.81 7.93 -1.82
N LEU A 24 8.94 8.15 -2.51
CA LEU A 24 10.14 7.33 -2.35
C LEU A 24 10.73 7.40 -0.95
N THR A 25 10.70 8.58 -0.32
CA THR A 25 11.18 8.76 1.06
C THR A 25 10.34 7.96 2.05
N GLN A 26 9.02 7.94 1.90
CA GLN A 26 8.12 7.13 2.71
C GLN A 26 8.40 5.63 2.51
N ARG A 27 8.49 5.17 1.27
CA ARG A 27 8.75 3.76 0.95
C ARG A 27 10.09 3.27 1.45
N LYS A 28 11.13 4.09 1.37
CA LYS A 28 12.43 3.78 1.96
C LYS A 28 12.32 3.44 3.46
N ARG A 29 11.44 4.12 4.19
CA ARG A 29 11.16 3.80 5.61
C ARG A 29 10.45 2.48 5.74
N TRP A 30 9.45 2.22 4.92
CA TRP A 30 8.75 0.92 4.93
C TRP A 30 9.72 -0.23 4.69
N MET A 31 10.60 -0.11 3.70
CA MET A 31 11.58 -1.16 3.40
C MET A 31 12.58 -1.35 4.55
N SER A 32 13.10 -0.26 5.12
CA SER A 32 13.96 -0.31 6.32
C SER A 32 13.25 -0.97 7.51
N GLY A 33 11.98 -0.64 7.75
CA GLY A 33 11.17 -1.16 8.84
C GLY A 33 10.86 -2.66 8.68
N ILE A 34 10.44 -3.09 7.48
CA ILE A 34 10.20 -4.51 7.18
C ILE A 34 11.46 -5.34 7.45
N MET A 35 12.62 -4.86 6.96
CA MET A 35 13.90 -5.52 7.19
C MET A 35 14.28 -5.56 8.67
N GLN A 36 14.08 -4.46 9.40
CA GLN A 36 14.34 -4.41 10.85
C GLN A 36 13.45 -5.39 11.62
N VAL A 37 12.14 -5.40 11.34
CA VAL A 37 11.20 -6.27 12.05
C VAL A 37 11.51 -7.73 11.78
N LEU A 38 11.85 -8.10 10.53
CA LEU A 38 12.24 -9.47 10.23
C LEU A 38 13.42 -9.91 11.09
N VAL A 39 14.49 -9.12 11.18
CA VAL A 39 15.66 -9.46 12.00
C VAL A 39 15.30 -9.58 13.48
N LEU A 40 14.53 -8.61 14.00
CA LEU A 40 14.15 -8.59 15.41
C LEU A 40 13.23 -9.75 15.79
N LYS A 41 12.32 -10.15 14.90
CA LYS A 41 11.31 -11.18 15.15
C LYS A 41 11.62 -12.52 14.51
N PHE A 42 12.74 -12.67 13.81
CA PHE A 42 13.06 -13.88 13.05
C PHE A 42 12.96 -15.15 13.89
N LYS A 43 13.58 -15.16 15.08
CA LYS A 43 13.57 -16.33 15.98
C LYS A 43 12.16 -16.68 16.45
N ASP A 44 11.36 -15.67 16.79
CA ASP A 44 9.99 -15.87 17.28
C ASP A 44 9.09 -16.37 16.16
N LEU A 45 9.17 -15.77 14.98
CA LEU A 45 8.45 -16.19 13.78
C LEU A 45 8.86 -17.61 13.35
N PHE A 46 10.15 -17.92 13.34
CA PHE A 46 10.64 -19.24 12.97
C PHE A 46 10.16 -20.32 13.95
N ARG A 47 10.21 -20.07 15.26
CA ARG A 47 9.60 -20.96 16.25
C ARG A 47 8.08 -21.06 16.09
N GLY A 48 7.44 -19.97 15.68
CA GLY A 48 6.01 -19.87 15.42
C GLY A 48 5.53 -20.78 14.28
N LEU A 49 6.39 -21.10 13.31
CA LEU A 49 6.09 -22.09 12.24
C LEU A 49 5.78 -23.48 12.80
N PHE A 50 6.43 -23.88 13.89
CA PHE A 50 6.26 -25.20 14.49
C PHE A 50 5.13 -25.24 15.53
N ARG A 51 4.41 -24.13 15.73
CA ARG A 51 3.30 -24.03 16.68
C ARG A 51 1.97 -23.94 15.94
N LYS A 52 1.04 -24.85 16.21
CA LYS A 52 -0.26 -24.95 15.53
C LYS A 52 -1.03 -23.62 15.50
N GLU A 53 -1.05 -22.90 16.62
CA GLU A 53 -1.79 -21.64 16.77
C GLU A 53 -1.20 -20.46 15.98
N SER A 54 0.11 -20.47 15.71
CA SER A 54 0.81 -19.33 15.08
C SER A 54 1.43 -19.63 13.72
N ASN A 55 1.38 -20.89 13.26
CA ASN A 55 2.10 -21.33 12.05
C ASN A 55 1.72 -20.49 10.83
N LYS A 56 0.41 -20.36 10.55
CA LYS A 56 -0.09 -19.61 9.38
C LYS A 56 0.41 -18.16 9.34
N TYR A 57 0.26 -17.43 10.45
CA TYR A 57 0.69 -16.03 10.53
C TYR A 57 2.21 -15.88 10.49
N SER A 58 2.94 -16.82 11.10
CA SER A 58 4.39 -16.82 11.10
C SER A 58 4.94 -17.08 9.71
N PHE A 59 4.34 -18.03 8.98
CA PHE A 59 4.67 -18.33 7.60
C PHE A 59 4.42 -17.14 6.68
N ASP A 60 3.22 -16.56 6.72
CA ASP A 60 2.85 -15.41 5.92
C ASP A 60 3.80 -14.22 6.15
N THR A 61 4.05 -13.89 7.43
CA THR A 61 4.97 -12.79 7.79
C THR A 61 6.41 -13.08 7.33
N LEU A 62 6.90 -14.30 7.49
CA LEU A 62 8.25 -14.68 7.06
C LEU A 62 8.39 -14.57 5.54
N VAL A 63 7.43 -15.09 4.78
CA VAL A 63 7.46 -15.01 3.31
C VAL A 63 7.42 -13.55 2.86
N GLN A 64 6.46 -12.77 3.37
CA GLN A 64 6.26 -11.38 3.00
C GLN A 64 7.50 -10.52 3.31
N PHE A 65 8.11 -10.70 4.48
CA PHE A 65 9.25 -9.86 4.87
C PHE A 65 10.57 -10.35 4.25
N SER A 66 10.73 -11.65 4.03
CA SER A 66 11.91 -12.20 3.34
C SER A 66 11.97 -11.75 1.88
N PHE A 67 10.83 -11.50 1.25
CA PHE A 67 10.77 -10.99 -0.12
C PHE A 67 11.56 -9.68 -0.31
N ALA A 68 11.51 -8.78 0.68
CA ALA A 68 12.28 -7.54 0.65
C ALA A 68 13.80 -7.78 0.66
N TYR A 69 14.27 -8.85 1.30
CA TYR A 69 15.69 -9.23 1.27
C TYR A 69 16.08 -9.86 -0.07
N VAL A 70 15.25 -10.77 -0.59
CA VAL A 70 15.51 -11.42 -1.88
C VAL A 70 15.61 -10.38 -3.00
N GLN A 71 14.67 -9.44 -3.04
CA GLN A 71 14.68 -8.35 -4.02
C GLN A 71 15.86 -7.39 -3.82
N ALA A 72 16.27 -7.11 -2.58
CA ALA A 72 17.44 -6.29 -2.29
C ALA A 72 18.77 -6.92 -2.76
N LEU A 73 18.82 -8.24 -2.92
CA LEU A 73 20.01 -8.94 -3.42
C LEU A 73 20.09 -8.97 -4.94
N LEU A 74 18.99 -8.69 -5.65
CA LEU A 74 18.92 -8.80 -7.10
C LEU A 74 20.01 -7.99 -7.83
N PRO A 75 20.34 -6.73 -7.47
CA PRO A 75 21.39 -5.99 -8.16
C PRO A 75 22.77 -6.65 -8.07
N PHE A 76 23.08 -7.33 -6.97
CA PHE A 76 24.35 -8.06 -6.81
C PHE A 76 24.38 -9.31 -7.68
N ILE A 77 23.27 -10.03 -7.79
CA ILE A 77 23.14 -11.20 -8.67
C ILE A 77 23.32 -10.76 -10.13
N LEU A 78 22.69 -9.66 -10.53
CA LEU A 78 22.84 -9.10 -11.88
C LEU A 78 24.28 -8.64 -12.14
N LEU A 79 24.93 -8.01 -11.17
CA LEU A 79 26.34 -7.61 -11.28
C LEU A 79 27.26 -8.83 -11.39
N LEU A 80 27.03 -9.88 -10.60
CA LEU A 80 27.80 -11.12 -10.70
C LEU A 80 27.61 -11.78 -12.07
N ALA A 81 26.40 -11.82 -12.62
CA ALA A 81 26.15 -12.36 -13.96
C ALA A 81 26.85 -11.55 -15.05
N LEU A 82 26.86 -10.21 -14.92
CA LEU A 82 27.57 -9.31 -15.83
C LEU A 82 29.09 -9.54 -15.79
N VAL A 83 29.67 -9.73 -14.60
CA VAL A 83 31.12 -9.94 -14.45
C VAL A 83 31.56 -11.33 -14.93
N ASN A 84 30.81 -12.39 -14.58
CA ASN A 84 31.22 -13.76 -14.89
C ASN A 84 30.88 -14.18 -16.33
N THR A 85 29.75 -13.71 -16.87
CA THR A 85 29.24 -14.12 -18.18
C THR A 85 28.65 -12.93 -18.97
N PRO A 86 29.46 -11.91 -19.30
CA PRO A 86 28.97 -10.65 -19.87
C PRO A 86 28.18 -10.84 -21.17
N ASP A 87 28.67 -11.67 -22.10
CA ASP A 87 28.02 -11.89 -23.39
C ASP A 87 26.64 -12.54 -23.25
N VAL A 88 26.54 -13.55 -22.38
CA VAL A 88 25.27 -14.24 -22.10
C VAL A 88 24.30 -13.29 -21.39
N PHE A 89 24.81 -12.52 -20.42
CA PHE A 89 24.03 -11.54 -19.68
C PHE A 89 23.42 -10.47 -20.60
N ILE A 90 24.24 -9.85 -21.45
CA ILE A 90 23.78 -8.78 -22.36
C ILE A 90 22.74 -9.32 -23.35
N ARG A 91 22.98 -10.51 -23.94
CA ARG A 91 22.03 -11.13 -24.87
C ARG A 91 20.70 -11.53 -24.21
N SER A 92 20.74 -11.96 -22.95
CA SER A 92 19.54 -12.40 -22.20
C SER A 92 18.78 -11.25 -21.53
N LEU A 93 19.40 -10.08 -21.37
CA LEU A 93 18.85 -8.94 -20.65
C LEU A 93 17.45 -8.49 -21.16
N PRO A 94 17.20 -8.32 -22.47
CA PRO A 94 15.87 -7.93 -22.95
C PRO A 94 14.80 -8.94 -22.57
N LEU A 95 15.09 -10.23 -22.75
CA LEU A 95 14.16 -11.31 -22.42
C LEU A 95 13.89 -11.37 -20.91
N MET A 96 14.91 -11.16 -20.07
CA MET A 96 14.78 -11.13 -18.62
C MET A 96 13.89 -9.96 -18.17
N ILE A 97 14.09 -8.76 -18.72
CA ILE A 97 13.27 -7.58 -18.42
C ILE A 97 11.81 -7.83 -18.85
N THR A 98 11.58 -8.31 -20.07
CA THR A 98 10.24 -8.60 -20.57
C THR A 98 9.53 -9.66 -19.73
N LYS A 99 10.21 -10.76 -19.39
CA LYS A 99 9.65 -11.81 -18.52
C LYS A 99 9.31 -11.27 -17.12
N GLY A 100 10.21 -10.50 -16.52
CA GLY A 100 9.97 -9.88 -15.21
C GLY A 100 8.78 -8.92 -15.23
N TYR A 101 8.68 -8.10 -16.28
CA TYR A 101 7.58 -7.16 -16.46
C TYR A 101 6.23 -7.87 -16.62
N LEU A 102 6.16 -8.89 -17.49
CA LEU A 102 4.96 -9.70 -17.70
C LEU A 102 4.56 -10.46 -16.44
N TYR A 103 5.54 -11.02 -15.70
CA TYR A 103 5.27 -11.71 -14.44
C TYR A 103 4.54 -10.79 -13.45
N VAL A 104 5.03 -9.56 -13.25
CA VAL A 104 4.39 -8.60 -12.33
C VAL A 104 2.98 -8.20 -12.80
N ILE A 105 2.77 -8.03 -14.10
CA ILE A 105 1.43 -7.80 -14.66
C ILE A 105 0.50 -8.97 -14.37
N LEU A 106 0.94 -10.20 -14.64
CA LEU A 106 0.14 -11.40 -14.40
C LEU A 106 -0.22 -11.53 -12.93
N THR A 107 0.72 -11.30 -12.01
CA THR A 107 0.43 -11.28 -10.57
C THR A 107 -0.61 -10.22 -10.22
N ALA A 108 -0.50 -9.00 -10.75
CA ALA A 108 -1.48 -7.95 -10.51
C ALA A 108 -2.89 -8.32 -11.03
N LEU A 109 -2.97 -8.93 -12.22
CA LEU A 109 -4.23 -9.41 -12.78
C LEU A 109 -4.87 -10.51 -11.92
N ILE A 110 -4.06 -11.46 -11.44
CA ILE A 110 -4.53 -12.54 -10.56
C ILE A 110 -5.10 -11.94 -9.27
N VAL A 111 -4.36 -11.05 -8.61
CA VAL A 111 -4.81 -10.40 -7.37
C VAL A 111 -6.10 -9.61 -7.58
N LEU A 112 -6.18 -8.78 -8.63
CA LEU A 112 -7.38 -8.00 -8.92
C LEU A 112 -8.59 -8.88 -9.25
N SER A 113 -8.35 -10.05 -9.86
CA SER A 113 -9.40 -11.04 -10.16
C SER A 113 -9.93 -11.68 -8.88
N PHE A 114 -9.05 -12.10 -7.97
CA PHE A 114 -9.43 -12.67 -6.66
C PHE A 114 -10.21 -11.65 -5.81
N GLU A 115 -9.78 -10.39 -5.82
CA GLU A 115 -10.46 -9.30 -5.11
C GLU A 115 -11.77 -8.85 -5.78
N LYS A 116 -12.11 -9.39 -6.96
CA LYS A 116 -13.25 -8.94 -7.79
C LYS A 116 -13.22 -7.44 -8.09
N ARG A 117 -12.02 -6.87 -8.18
CA ARG A 117 -11.75 -5.44 -8.48
C ARG A 117 -11.22 -5.22 -9.89
N LEU A 118 -11.11 -6.28 -10.69
CA LEU A 118 -10.71 -6.17 -12.08
C LEU A 118 -11.81 -5.43 -12.87
N GLY A 119 -11.43 -4.34 -13.53
CA GLY A 119 -12.35 -3.56 -14.35
C GLY A 119 -11.62 -2.91 -15.53
N PHE A 120 -12.37 -2.60 -16.58
CA PHE A 120 -11.83 -2.06 -17.84
C PHE A 120 -11.73 -0.53 -17.87
N SER A 121 -11.67 0.11 -16.70
CA SER A 121 -11.50 1.56 -16.66
C SER A 121 -10.07 1.94 -17.08
N LYS A 122 -9.94 3.09 -17.75
CA LYS A 122 -8.63 3.63 -18.16
C LYS A 122 -7.62 3.68 -17.00
N ASN A 123 -8.09 4.03 -15.80
CA ASN A 123 -7.25 4.14 -14.61
C ASN A 123 -6.73 2.76 -14.13
N ILE A 124 -7.57 1.72 -14.18
CA ILE A 124 -7.15 0.37 -13.79
C ILE A 124 -6.14 -0.18 -14.80
N ILE A 125 -6.42 -0.04 -16.10
CA ILE A 125 -5.53 -0.52 -17.17
C ILE A 125 -4.17 0.20 -17.09
N LEU A 126 -4.18 1.53 -16.98
CA LEU A 126 -2.96 2.32 -16.80
C LEU A 126 -2.23 1.91 -15.52
N GLY A 127 -2.98 1.66 -14.44
CA GLY A 127 -2.44 1.18 -13.16
C GLY A 127 -1.69 -0.14 -13.31
N ILE A 128 -2.29 -1.13 -13.98
CA ILE A 128 -1.67 -2.45 -14.23
C ILE A 128 -0.42 -2.30 -15.09
N ILE A 129 -0.46 -1.46 -16.13
CA ILE A 129 0.70 -1.22 -17.00
C ILE A 129 1.82 -0.50 -16.25
N LEU A 130 1.52 0.49 -15.41
CA LEU A 130 2.53 1.22 -14.64
C LEU A 130 3.02 0.47 -13.40
N TYR A 131 2.30 -0.56 -12.95
CA TYR A 131 2.60 -1.30 -11.73
C TYR A 131 3.98 -1.96 -11.71
N PRO A 132 4.47 -2.63 -12.78
CA PRO A 132 5.84 -3.15 -12.80
C PRO A 132 6.92 -2.07 -12.63
N ILE A 133 6.75 -0.91 -13.29
CA ILE A 133 7.68 0.23 -13.13
C ILE A 133 7.69 0.68 -11.68
N PHE A 134 6.49 0.77 -11.10
CA PHE A 134 6.33 1.11 -9.69
C PHE A 134 7.03 0.09 -8.79
N VAL A 135 6.82 -1.22 -8.97
CA VAL A 135 7.48 -2.28 -8.19
C VAL A 135 9.01 -2.25 -8.35
N PHE A 136 9.52 -2.07 -9.57
CA PHE A 136 10.97 -2.00 -9.81
C PHE A 136 11.63 -0.80 -9.13
N SER A 137 10.91 0.30 -8.92
CA SER A 137 11.44 1.44 -8.14
C SER A 137 11.78 1.08 -6.68
N PHE A 138 11.28 -0.04 -6.15
CA PHE A 138 11.56 -0.48 -4.79
C PHE A 138 12.91 -1.19 -4.69
N ILE A 139 13.36 -1.88 -5.73
CA ILE A 139 14.59 -2.69 -5.70
C ILE A 139 15.80 -1.85 -5.24
N PRO A 140 16.07 -0.65 -5.81
CA PRO A 140 17.16 0.20 -5.32
C PRO A 140 16.98 0.65 -3.86
N LEU A 141 15.74 0.94 -3.44
CA LEU A 141 15.46 1.38 -2.07
C LEU A 141 15.69 0.26 -1.04
N GLN A 142 15.29 -0.96 -1.38
CA GLN A 142 15.51 -2.15 -0.56
C GLN A 142 17.00 -2.47 -0.47
N THR A 143 17.71 -2.44 -1.60
CA THR A 143 19.17 -2.61 -1.67
C THR A 143 19.88 -1.60 -0.77
N PHE A 144 19.51 -0.32 -0.86
CA PHE A 144 20.05 0.72 0.01
C PHE A 144 19.75 0.46 1.50
N SER A 145 18.56 -0.07 1.80
CA SER A 145 18.12 -0.34 3.18
C SER A 145 18.89 -1.50 3.84
N LEU A 146 19.56 -2.36 3.06
CA LEU A 146 20.49 -3.38 3.61
C LEU A 146 21.67 -2.72 4.34
N PHE A 147 22.23 -1.66 3.75
CA PHE A 147 23.42 -0.98 4.29
C PHE A 147 23.08 0.18 5.22
N ARG A 148 21.99 0.89 4.93
CA ARG A 148 21.60 2.10 5.68
C ARG A 148 20.13 2.04 6.05
N LYS A 149 19.89 1.48 7.23
CA LYS A 149 18.57 1.44 7.86
C LYS A 149 18.14 2.85 8.27
N THR A 150 16.90 3.20 7.96
CA THR A 150 16.31 4.48 8.38
C THR A 150 15.83 4.37 9.82
N TYR A 151 16.50 5.04 10.76
CA TYR A 151 16.11 5.09 12.19
C TYR A 151 15.46 6.41 12.59
N ARG A 152 15.74 7.49 11.84
CA ARG A 152 15.22 8.81 12.14
C ARG A 152 13.88 9.00 11.43
N TRP A 153 12.83 9.19 12.21
CA TRP A 153 11.56 9.67 11.69
C TRP A 153 11.72 11.10 11.21
N LYS A 154 11.29 11.38 9.98
CA LYS A 154 11.26 12.74 9.43
C LYS A 154 9.83 13.05 9.04
N GLU A 155 9.27 14.14 9.50
CA GLU A 155 7.90 14.47 9.14
C GLU A 155 7.76 14.61 7.61
N ILE A 156 6.67 14.07 7.06
CA ILE A 156 6.27 14.36 5.69
C ILE A 156 5.40 15.60 5.79
N LYS A 157 5.76 16.68 5.09
CA LYS A 157 4.99 17.91 5.14
C LYS A 157 3.63 17.68 4.49
N HIS A 158 2.59 17.79 5.31
CA HIS A 158 1.21 17.75 4.88
C HIS A 158 0.80 19.16 4.48
N THR A 159 0.84 19.46 3.18
CA THR A 159 0.16 20.66 2.66
C THR A 159 -1.30 20.30 2.47
N GLY A 160 -2.03 20.27 3.58
CA GLY A 160 -3.45 19.94 3.57
C GLY A 160 -4.25 20.88 2.66
N VAL A 161 -5.44 20.40 2.30
CA VAL A 161 -6.54 21.10 1.61
C VAL A 161 -6.51 21.02 0.07
N ARG A 162 -6.99 19.88 -0.47
CA ARG A 162 -8.05 19.97 -1.49
C ARG A 162 -9.38 19.77 -0.78
N SER A 163 -9.98 20.88 -0.35
CA SER A 163 -11.42 20.92 -0.10
C SER A 163 -12.10 20.45 -1.38
N PHE A 164 -12.67 19.25 -1.37
CA PHE A 164 -13.58 18.79 -2.42
C PHE A 164 -14.89 19.58 -2.26
N ARG A 165 -14.85 20.89 -2.53
CA ARG A 165 -16.05 21.73 -2.53
C ARG A 165 -16.80 21.45 -3.83
N LYS A 166 -17.65 20.42 -3.83
CA LYS A 166 -18.67 20.27 -4.86
C LYS A 166 -19.66 21.43 -4.68
N LYS A 167 -19.46 22.49 -5.45
CA LYS A 167 -20.18 23.77 -5.39
C LYS A 167 -21.58 23.65 -6.01
N SER A 168 -22.39 22.67 -5.59
CA SER A 168 -23.78 22.57 -6.06
C SER A 168 -24.78 21.86 -5.13
N SER A 169 -24.37 21.13 -4.09
CA SER A 169 -25.32 20.35 -3.27
C SER A 169 -25.54 20.86 -1.84
N ILE A 170 -24.72 21.80 -1.35
CA ILE A 170 -24.83 22.29 0.04
C ILE A 170 -26.05 23.21 0.21
N HIS A 171 -26.40 24.00 -0.81
CA HIS A 171 -27.59 24.85 -0.72
C HIS A 171 -28.90 24.04 -0.70
N GLU A 172 -28.99 22.95 -1.46
CA GLU A 172 -30.20 22.10 -1.45
C GLU A 172 -30.32 21.30 -0.15
N LEU A 173 -29.21 20.78 0.38
CA LEU A 173 -29.20 20.05 1.65
C LEU A 173 -29.47 20.97 2.85
N ASP A 174 -28.88 22.18 2.90
CA ASP A 174 -29.12 23.13 3.99
C ASP A 174 -30.56 23.68 3.98
N VAL A 175 -31.18 23.80 2.81
CA VAL A 175 -32.59 24.21 2.67
C VAL A 175 -33.52 23.07 3.12
N ASP A 176 -33.27 21.83 2.70
CA ASP A 176 -34.13 20.68 3.04
C ASP A 176 -34.04 20.31 4.54
N VAL A 177 -32.86 20.46 5.17
CA VAL A 177 -32.71 20.26 6.63
C VAL A 177 -33.44 21.35 7.41
N LYS A 178 -33.29 22.63 7.04
CA LYS A 178 -34.02 23.73 7.70
C LYS A 178 -35.53 23.60 7.52
N GLU A 179 -36.00 23.15 6.37
CA GLU A 179 -37.44 22.96 6.14
C GLU A 179 -38.03 21.84 7.03
N LYS A 180 -37.28 20.75 7.23
CA LYS A 180 -37.69 19.64 8.09
C LYS A 180 -37.72 20.05 9.56
N ASP A 181 -36.72 20.80 10.02
CA ASP A 181 -36.66 21.29 11.40
C ASP A 181 -37.80 22.26 11.72
N VAL A 182 -38.11 23.18 10.80
CA VAL A 182 -39.25 24.11 10.96
C VAL A 182 -40.59 23.39 10.97
N LYS A 183 -40.75 22.32 10.19
CA LYS A 183 -41.98 21.49 10.18
C LYS A 183 -42.12 20.68 11.48
N LEU A 184 -41.02 20.15 12.02
CA LEU A 184 -40.97 19.46 13.32
C LEU A 184 -41.34 20.40 14.46
N GLU A 185 -40.74 21.59 14.51
CA GLU A 185 -41.00 22.58 15.57
C GLU A 185 -42.47 23.06 15.56
N LYS A 186 -43.06 23.30 14.37
CA LYS A 186 -44.49 23.64 14.25
C LYS A 186 -45.41 22.50 14.69
N LYS A 187 -45.04 21.25 14.43
CA LYS A 187 -45.80 20.06 14.85
C LYS A 187 -45.73 19.86 16.37
N GLU A 188 -44.58 20.16 16.98
CA GLU A 188 -44.43 20.11 18.43
C GLU A 188 -45.17 21.24 19.13
N ARG A 189 -45.07 22.49 18.65
CA ARG A 189 -45.87 23.61 19.21
C ARG A 189 -47.37 23.36 19.16
N LYS A 190 -47.90 22.77 18.07
CA LYS A 190 -49.32 22.38 18.00
C LYS A 190 -49.70 21.29 19.00
N ARG A 191 -48.77 20.39 19.37
CA ARG A 191 -49.01 19.36 20.40
C ARG A 191 -49.07 19.92 21.82
N TYR A 192 -48.35 21.00 22.11
CA TYR A 192 -48.36 21.65 23.43
C TYR A 192 -49.56 22.58 23.67
N VAL A 193 -50.18 23.10 22.61
CA VAL A 193 -51.35 23.99 22.71
C VAL A 193 -52.69 23.23 22.79
N LEU A 194 -52.68 21.92 22.53
CA LEU A 194 -53.86 21.04 22.58
C LEU A 194 -53.88 20.11 23.81
N ARG A 195 -53.07 20.40 24.83
CA ARG A 195 -53.11 19.74 26.15
C ARG A 195 -53.49 20.74 27.23
#